data_AF-A0A9W9DCW9-F1
#
_entry.id   AF-A0A9W9DCW9-F1
#
_cell.length_a   1.000
_cell.length_b   1.000
_cell.length_c   1.000
_cell.angle_alpha   90.00
_cell.angle_beta   90.00
_cell.angle_gamma   90.00
#
_symmetry.space_group_name_H-M   'P 1'
#
loop_
_entity.id
_entity.type
_entity.pdbx_description
1 polymer ?
#
loop_
_entity_poly.entity_id
_entity_poly.type
_entity_poly.pdbx_seq_one_letter_code
_entity_poly.pdbx_strand_id
1 'polypeptide(L)'
;MSDSMGSGMLPPFGTAASQAAVEASTESFPADCITNIVLEISGYLASLAEQSTLFGKPSNDPYSPSLRTLHARLHSGQLNPSPIQSHANEVARIKATLGQRTTKDATRRPLEDFEDIYYAVLARMQDIHQILNARLGSGFSTFTDIVYPDGPSIADLYVSLAQYWGALNHNGFVKPIDCAVRRSRVEYLHSEIIAQVQNDDITHSDAQELLNDLYDPNEYRNIQGLAWIGGWAPSMVAAWLEEKYRIVLKIEKEDAESKSRMDRKRARMVQKGKQPQRDSLKSKKATKKIVDETQMAGGEVKKIIPVDEQQQEQIMAGQQNQQDDDQDQLLQYALEWQIKKRRVSEYSQYLRSMASRDARYLVQSTTSNNDKRMGSAGPVQHGRSNDKRMGSAGPVQHGRSNDMVMTDQDF
;
A
#
# COMPACT_ATOMS: atom_id res chain seq x y z
N MET A 1 22.06 -30.61 -30.95
CA MET A 1 20.93 -29.67 -31.15
C MET A 1 21.13 -28.52 -30.20
N SER A 2 22.05 -27.64 -30.58
CA SER A 2 22.31 -26.36 -29.94
C SER A 2 21.33 -25.40 -30.59
N ASP A 3 20.17 -25.23 -29.96
CA ASP A 3 19.25 -24.15 -30.34
C ASP A 3 20.06 -22.86 -30.31
N SER A 4 20.24 -22.28 -31.49
CA SER A 4 20.75 -20.95 -31.70
C SER A 4 19.96 -20.01 -30.78
N MET A 5 20.53 -19.69 -29.61
CA MET A 5 20.09 -18.58 -28.76
C MET A 5 20.29 -17.32 -29.57
N GLY A 6 19.33 -17.08 -30.45
CA GLY A 6 19.25 -15.91 -31.26
C GLY A 6 19.08 -14.72 -30.34
N SER A 7 19.95 -13.74 -30.57
CA SER A 7 19.85 -12.36 -30.11
C SER A 7 20.19 -12.14 -28.65
N GLY A 8 21.07 -11.16 -28.40
CA GLY A 8 21.50 -10.72 -27.07
C GLY A 8 20.35 -10.11 -26.27
N MET A 9 19.40 -10.94 -25.84
CA MET A 9 18.27 -10.59 -25.00
C MET A 9 18.25 -11.49 -23.77
N LEU A 10 17.86 -10.90 -22.65
CA LEU A 10 17.61 -11.61 -21.40
C LEU A 10 16.30 -12.39 -21.51
N PRO A 11 16.22 -13.62 -20.97
CA PRO A 11 14.97 -14.35 -20.94
C PRO A 11 13.88 -13.56 -20.20
N PRO A 12 12.60 -13.69 -20.59
CA PRO A 12 11.50 -13.04 -19.89
C PRO A 12 11.41 -13.55 -18.45
N PHE A 13 10.87 -12.73 -17.55
CA PHE A 13 10.51 -13.21 -16.22
C PHE A 13 9.41 -14.28 -16.30
N GLY A 14 9.32 -15.11 -15.26
CA GLY A 14 8.21 -16.06 -15.11
C GLY A 14 6.86 -15.35 -15.09
N THR A 15 5.79 -16.09 -15.37
CA THR A 15 4.43 -15.54 -15.30
C THR A 15 4.13 -15.04 -13.89
N ALA A 16 3.57 -13.83 -13.78
CA ALA A 16 3.10 -13.30 -12.52
C ALA A 16 1.99 -14.16 -11.91
N ALA A 17 1.83 -14.11 -10.58
CA ALA A 17 0.76 -14.82 -9.90
C ALA A 17 -0.61 -14.34 -10.39
N SER A 18 -1.51 -15.27 -10.71
CA SER A 18 -2.89 -14.95 -11.07
C SER A 18 -3.80 -15.00 -9.85
N GLN A 19 -4.90 -14.25 -9.89
CA GLN A 19 -5.90 -14.24 -8.82
C GLN A 19 -6.36 -15.64 -8.43
N ALA A 20 -6.78 -16.43 -9.42
CA ALA A 20 -7.26 -17.78 -9.20
C ALA A 20 -6.19 -18.69 -8.56
N ALA A 21 -4.92 -18.54 -8.95
CA ALA A 21 -3.84 -19.35 -8.39
C ALA A 21 -3.53 -18.99 -6.92
N VAL A 22 -3.58 -17.70 -6.58
CA VAL A 22 -3.40 -17.23 -5.20
C VAL A 22 -4.58 -17.66 -4.33
N GLU A 23 -5.81 -17.51 -4.81
CA GLU A 23 -7.01 -17.95 -4.08
C GLU A 23 -6.98 -19.46 -3.80
N ALA A 24 -6.61 -20.27 -4.80
CA ALA A 24 -6.53 -21.73 -4.70
C ALA A 24 -5.35 -22.23 -3.85
N SER A 25 -4.30 -21.42 -3.64
CA SER A 25 -3.11 -21.85 -2.91
C SER A 25 -3.40 -22.12 -1.43
N THR A 26 -2.92 -23.24 -0.91
CA THR A 26 -2.99 -23.56 0.53
C THR A 26 -1.73 -23.14 1.29
N GLU A 27 -0.69 -22.74 0.57
CA GLU A 27 0.59 -22.31 1.13
C GLU A 27 0.49 -20.86 1.60
N SER A 28 1.24 -20.53 2.64
CA SER A 28 1.25 -19.20 3.23
C SER A 28 2.60 -18.92 3.89
N PHE A 29 3.29 -17.88 3.43
CA PHE A 29 4.52 -17.43 4.04
C PHE A 29 4.22 -16.65 5.34
N PRO A 30 5.09 -16.73 6.37
CA PRO A 30 4.96 -15.88 7.55
C PRO A 30 5.05 -14.40 7.19
N ALA A 31 4.24 -13.57 7.86
CA ALA A 31 4.20 -12.13 7.63
C ALA A 31 5.58 -11.46 7.75
N ASP A 32 6.34 -11.79 8.80
CA ASP A 32 7.67 -11.24 9.04
C ASP A 32 8.65 -11.57 7.89
N CYS A 33 8.51 -12.76 7.29
CA CYS A 33 9.33 -13.17 6.14
C CYS A 33 8.99 -12.33 4.90
N ILE A 34 7.69 -12.14 4.63
CA ILE A 34 7.21 -11.29 3.53
C ILE A 34 7.72 -9.86 3.69
N THR A 35 7.52 -9.27 4.87
CA THR A 35 7.97 -7.91 5.19
C THR A 35 9.47 -7.75 4.96
N ASN A 36 10.30 -8.67 5.48
CA ASN A 36 11.75 -8.59 5.31
C ASN A 36 12.16 -8.67 3.83
N ILE A 37 11.57 -9.60 3.06
CA ILE A 37 11.86 -9.75 1.63
C ILE A 37 11.48 -8.48 0.85
N VAL A 38 10.30 -7.91 1.10
CA VAL A 38 9.87 -6.67 0.41
C VAL A 38 10.80 -5.51 0.75
N LEU A 39 11.17 -5.34 2.03
CA LEU A 39 12.09 -4.27 2.46
C LEU A 39 13.49 -4.45 1.88
N GLU A 40 14.03 -5.67 1.89
CA GLU A 40 15.34 -5.96 1.35
C GLU A 40 15.41 -5.67 -0.14
N ILE A 41 14.45 -6.19 -0.92
CA ILE A 41 14.41 -5.99 -2.37
C ILE A 41 14.17 -4.51 -2.71
N SER A 42 13.24 -3.84 -2.03
CA SER A 42 12.97 -2.42 -2.29
C SER A 42 14.16 -1.52 -1.97
N GLY A 43 14.86 -1.77 -0.85
CA GLY A 43 16.09 -1.06 -0.51
C GLY A 43 17.21 -1.32 -1.52
N TYR A 44 17.40 -2.58 -1.92
CA TYR A 44 18.37 -2.96 -2.96
C TYR A 44 18.08 -2.24 -4.29
N LEU A 45 16.86 -2.32 -4.80
CA LEU A 45 16.49 -1.72 -6.09
C LEU A 45 16.54 -0.18 -6.05
N ALA A 46 16.21 0.44 -4.91
CA ALA A 46 16.38 1.88 -4.72
C ALA A 46 17.87 2.28 -4.77
N SER A 47 18.74 1.54 -4.06
CA SER A 47 20.19 1.79 -4.08
C SER A 47 20.81 1.58 -5.47
N LEU A 48 20.36 0.54 -6.19
CA LEU A 48 20.79 0.24 -7.55
C LEU A 48 20.50 1.40 -8.52
N ALA A 49 19.34 2.03 -8.38
CA ALA A 49 18.94 3.18 -9.19
C ALA A 49 19.78 4.44 -8.90
N GLU A 50 20.34 4.57 -7.70
CA GLU A 50 21.20 5.69 -7.32
C GLU A 50 22.64 5.50 -7.78
N GLN A 51 23.13 4.26 -7.75
CA GLN A 51 24.52 3.92 -8.06
C GLN A 51 24.76 3.74 -9.56
N SER A 52 23.76 3.26 -10.31
CA SER A 52 23.90 3.00 -11.75
C SER A 52 23.47 4.18 -12.61
N THR A 53 24.29 4.50 -13.61
CA THR A 53 23.95 5.44 -14.68
C THR A 53 23.16 4.77 -15.82
N LEU A 54 23.04 3.44 -15.83
CA LEU A 54 22.37 2.70 -16.91
C LEU A 54 20.87 3.01 -17.00
N PHE A 55 20.24 3.35 -15.88
CA PHE A 55 18.79 3.58 -15.76
C PHE A 55 18.40 5.06 -15.82
N GLY A 56 19.33 5.94 -16.16
CA GLY A 56 19.14 7.39 -16.10
C GLY A 56 19.20 7.93 -14.67
N LYS A 57 19.05 9.25 -14.54
CA LYS A 57 19.01 9.89 -13.22
C LYS A 57 17.63 9.64 -12.60
N PRO A 58 17.54 9.06 -11.40
CA PRO A 58 16.25 8.92 -10.73
C PRO A 58 15.66 10.31 -10.49
N SER A 59 14.34 10.44 -10.68
CA SER A 59 13.63 11.62 -10.21
C SER A 59 13.75 11.67 -8.69
N ASN A 60 14.36 12.73 -8.17
CA ASN A 60 14.47 12.97 -6.73
C ASN A 60 13.32 13.83 -6.22
N ASP A 61 12.16 13.81 -6.89
CA ASP A 61 10.97 14.50 -6.40
C ASP A 61 10.36 13.72 -5.22
N PRO A 62 10.43 14.24 -3.97
CA PRO A 62 9.83 13.57 -2.82
C PRO A 62 8.29 13.57 -2.88
N TYR A 63 7.69 14.29 -3.84
CA TYR A 63 6.25 14.38 -4.06
C TYR A 63 5.78 13.60 -5.29
N SER A 64 6.58 12.64 -5.77
CA SER A 64 6.17 11.58 -6.69
C SER A 64 6.29 10.21 -5.99
N PRO A 65 5.32 9.29 -6.11
CA PRO A 65 5.30 7.98 -5.49
C PRO A 65 6.26 6.98 -6.17
N SER A 66 7.52 7.38 -6.36
CA SER A 66 8.59 6.50 -6.81
C SER A 66 8.89 5.41 -5.77
N LEU A 67 9.53 4.30 -6.18
CA LEU A 67 9.98 3.25 -5.25
C LEU A 67 10.80 3.84 -4.08
N ARG A 68 11.71 4.76 -4.38
CA ARG A 68 12.53 5.47 -3.37
C ARG A 68 11.65 6.24 -2.40
N THR A 69 10.70 7.01 -2.92
CA THR A 69 9.78 7.80 -2.11
C THR A 69 8.99 6.87 -1.19
N LEU A 70 8.29 5.87 -1.74
CA LEU A 70 7.46 4.94 -0.98
C LEU A 70 8.26 4.18 0.09
N HIS A 71 9.47 3.73 -0.24
CA HIS A 71 10.40 3.13 0.72
C HIS A 71 10.74 4.09 1.88
N ALA A 72 11.09 5.34 1.56
CA ALA A 72 11.37 6.36 2.58
C ALA A 72 10.13 6.72 3.42
N ARG A 73 8.94 6.78 2.81
CA ARG A 73 7.66 6.99 3.52
C ARG A 73 7.42 5.87 4.54
N LEU A 74 7.59 4.62 4.11
CA LEU A 74 7.40 3.44 4.95
C LEU A 74 8.32 3.47 6.19
N HIS A 75 9.61 3.72 5.99
CA HIS A 75 10.61 3.82 7.06
C HIS A 75 10.44 5.05 7.97
N SER A 76 9.93 6.16 7.43
CA SER A 76 9.68 7.38 8.22
C SER A 76 8.36 7.34 9.00
N GLY A 77 7.65 6.21 8.95
CA GLY A 77 6.39 5.97 9.64
C GLY A 77 5.21 6.71 9.01
N GLN A 78 5.32 7.21 7.79
CA GLN A 78 4.20 7.87 7.13
C GLN A 78 3.09 6.87 6.80
N LEU A 79 1.85 7.32 6.95
CA LEU A 79 0.67 6.52 6.62
C LEU A 79 0.46 6.48 5.10
N ASN A 80 -0.02 5.35 4.60
CA ASN A 80 -0.46 5.23 3.22
C ASN A 80 -1.79 5.99 3.02
N PRO A 81 -2.14 6.38 1.78
CA PRO A 81 -3.47 6.87 1.47
C PRO A 81 -4.54 5.88 1.92
N SER A 82 -5.77 6.38 2.14
CA SER A 82 -6.89 5.53 2.51
C SER A 82 -7.03 4.35 1.54
N PRO A 83 -7.29 3.13 2.03
CA PRO A 83 -7.48 1.98 1.16
C PRO A 83 -8.82 2.03 0.38
N ILE A 84 -9.70 2.99 0.71
CA ILE A 84 -10.93 3.32 -0.02
C ILE A 84 -10.69 4.52 -0.93
N GLN A 85 -10.87 4.35 -2.24
CA GLN A 85 -10.51 5.34 -3.26
C GLN A 85 -11.29 6.66 -3.14
N SER A 86 -12.57 6.62 -2.74
CA SER A 86 -13.36 7.84 -2.53
C SER A 86 -12.75 8.73 -1.43
N HIS A 87 -12.23 8.10 -0.36
CA HIS A 87 -11.65 8.82 0.77
C HIS A 87 -10.19 9.23 0.53
N ALA A 88 -9.47 8.50 -0.33
CA ALA A 88 -8.10 8.84 -0.72
C ALA A 88 -8.00 10.21 -1.40
N ASN A 89 -9.12 10.74 -1.91
CA ASN A 89 -9.22 12.04 -2.56
C ASN A 89 -9.84 13.13 -1.67
N GLU A 90 -10.26 12.81 -0.45
CA GLU A 90 -10.94 13.76 0.43
C GLU A 90 -9.95 14.68 1.16
N VAL A 91 -9.83 15.91 0.67
CA VAL A 91 -8.85 16.91 1.17
C VAL A 91 -8.96 17.15 2.68
N ALA A 92 -10.17 17.17 3.24
CA ALA A 92 -10.37 17.41 4.67
C ALA A 92 -9.76 16.30 5.53
N ARG A 93 -10.03 15.03 5.20
CA ARG A 93 -9.45 13.86 5.89
C ARG A 93 -7.94 13.78 5.74
N ILE A 94 -7.43 14.06 4.54
CA ILE A 94 -5.98 14.07 4.30
C ILE A 94 -5.30 15.14 5.16
N LYS A 95 -5.88 16.34 5.25
CA LYS A 95 -5.36 17.40 6.13
C LYS A 95 -5.43 17.03 7.61
N ALA A 96 -6.47 16.31 8.04
CA ALA A 96 -6.60 15.84 9.43
C ALA A 96 -5.57 14.78 9.80
N THR A 97 -5.14 13.97 8.82
CA THR A 97 -4.11 12.94 8.99
C THR A 97 -2.70 13.43 8.65
N LEU A 98 -2.57 14.67 8.16
CA LEU A 98 -1.30 15.24 7.76
C LEU A 98 -0.33 15.33 8.96
N GLY A 99 0.82 14.70 8.83
CA GLY A 99 1.85 14.65 9.88
C GLY A 99 1.63 13.55 10.92
N GLN A 100 0.52 12.81 10.87
CA GLN A 100 0.39 11.57 11.64
C GLN A 100 1.41 10.54 11.15
N ARG A 101 2.05 9.86 12.10
CA ARG A 101 3.05 8.83 11.83
C ARG A 101 2.81 7.65 12.73
N THR A 102 3.01 6.45 12.20
CA THR A 102 3.12 5.26 13.04
C THR A 102 4.43 5.30 13.83
N THR A 103 4.38 4.84 15.07
CA THR A 103 5.57 4.65 15.92
C THR A 103 6.23 3.29 15.68
N LYS A 104 5.58 2.41 14.90
CA LYS A 104 6.11 1.10 14.56
C LYS A 104 7.22 1.25 13.52
N ASP A 105 8.32 0.56 13.76
CA ASP A 105 9.36 0.37 12.74
C ASP A 105 8.79 -0.35 11.51
N ALA A 106 9.37 -0.11 10.33
CA ALA A 106 8.95 -0.70 9.07
C ALA A 106 8.80 -2.22 9.17
N THR A 107 9.73 -2.91 9.82
CA THR A 107 9.71 -4.39 10.01
C THR A 107 8.52 -4.91 10.83
N ARG A 108 7.85 -4.05 11.59
CA ARG A 108 6.72 -4.38 12.47
C ARG A 108 5.40 -3.77 12.02
N ARG A 109 5.39 -3.13 10.84
CA ARG A 109 4.15 -2.63 10.24
C ARG A 109 3.30 -3.79 9.74
N PRO A 110 1.97 -3.66 9.77
CA PRO A 110 1.09 -4.70 9.25
C PRO A 110 1.23 -4.83 7.73
N LEU A 111 0.89 -6.00 7.16
CA LEU A 111 1.20 -6.35 5.77
C LEU A 111 0.50 -5.45 4.74
N GLU A 112 -0.68 -4.94 5.05
CA GLU A 112 -1.43 -4.00 4.21
C GLU A 112 -0.64 -2.71 3.92
N ASP A 113 0.26 -2.30 4.83
CA ASP A 113 1.11 -1.12 4.62
C ASP A 113 2.14 -1.32 3.48
N PHE A 114 2.34 -2.57 3.05
CA PHE A 114 3.30 -2.93 2.01
C PHE A 114 2.68 -3.03 0.61
N GLU A 115 1.37 -2.79 0.44
CA GLU A 115 0.67 -2.86 -0.85
C GLU A 115 1.39 -2.03 -1.93
N ASP A 116 1.60 -0.73 -1.66
CA ASP A 116 2.11 0.20 -2.68
C ASP A 116 3.59 -0.05 -3.01
N ILE A 117 4.40 -0.36 -1.99
CA ILE A 117 5.81 -0.67 -2.20
C ILE A 117 5.98 -2.00 -2.93
N TYR A 118 5.10 -2.99 -2.69
CA TYR A 118 5.07 -4.24 -3.43
C TYR A 118 4.83 -3.99 -4.93
N TYR A 119 3.83 -3.17 -5.29
CA TYR A 119 3.61 -2.80 -6.70
C TYR A 119 4.79 -2.03 -7.30
N ALA A 120 5.35 -1.08 -6.56
CA ALA A 120 6.49 -0.29 -7.03
C ALA A 120 7.74 -1.15 -7.26
N VAL A 121 7.98 -2.17 -6.43
CA VAL A 121 9.07 -3.14 -6.60
C VAL A 121 8.88 -3.93 -7.90
N LEU A 122 7.69 -4.52 -8.11
CA LEU A 122 7.40 -5.30 -9.32
C LEU A 122 7.58 -4.46 -10.59
N ALA A 123 7.02 -3.25 -10.60
CA ALA A 123 7.15 -2.32 -11.73
C ALA A 123 8.63 -1.95 -11.97
N ARG A 124 9.40 -1.69 -10.91
CA ARG A 124 10.81 -1.33 -11.04
C ARG A 124 11.66 -2.48 -11.59
N MET A 125 11.37 -3.72 -11.19
CA MET A 125 12.08 -4.89 -11.72
C MET A 125 11.83 -5.08 -13.22
N GLN A 126 10.57 -4.95 -13.64
CA GLN A 126 10.20 -4.98 -15.05
C GLN A 126 10.85 -3.85 -15.85
N ASP A 127 10.86 -2.62 -15.32
CA ASP A 127 11.51 -1.46 -15.94
C ASP A 127 13.02 -1.68 -16.13
N ILE A 128 13.72 -2.17 -15.09
CA ILE A 128 15.14 -2.53 -15.18
C ILE A 128 15.35 -3.61 -16.26
N HIS A 129 14.54 -4.67 -16.28
CA HIS A 129 14.63 -5.73 -17.29
C HIS A 129 14.44 -5.20 -18.72
N GLN A 130 13.46 -4.31 -18.94
CA GLN A 130 13.23 -3.67 -20.23
C GLN A 130 14.41 -2.81 -20.68
N ILE A 131 14.97 -2.01 -19.77
CA ILE A 131 16.14 -1.17 -20.06
C ILE A 131 17.36 -2.04 -20.40
N LEU A 132 17.64 -3.09 -19.63
CA LEU A 132 18.76 -4.00 -19.91
C LEU A 132 18.60 -4.68 -21.27
N ASN A 133 17.40 -5.16 -21.60
CA ASN A 133 17.11 -5.75 -22.90
C ASN A 133 17.29 -4.77 -24.06
N ALA A 134 16.84 -3.52 -23.91
CA ALA A 134 17.03 -2.50 -24.93
C ALA A 134 18.53 -2.22 -25.19
N ARG A 135 19.34 -2.20 -24.12
CA ARG A 135 20.80 -1.98 -24.23
C ARG A 135 21.55 -3.16 -24.85
N LEU A 136 21.20 -4.38 -24.46
CA LEU A 136 21.80 -5.59 -25.02
C LEU A 136 21.40 -5.76 -26.50
N GLY A 137 20.12 -5.57 -26.82
CA GLY A 137 19.60 -5.69 -28.19
C GLY A 137 20.13 -4.63 -29.16
N SER A 138 20.52 -3.45 -28.66
CA SER A 138 21.17 -2.40 -29.45
C SER A 138 22.69 -2.52 -29.52
N GLY A 139 23.30 -3.45 -28.78
CA GLY A 139 24.75 -3.62 -28.70
C GLY A 139 25.48 -2.54 -27.90
N PHE A 140 24.77 -1.67 -27.17
CA PHE A 140 25.38 -0.69 -26.25
C PHE A 140 25.98 -1.34 -25.00
N SER A 141 25.58 -2.57 -24.70
CA SER A 141 26.08 -3.32 -23.56
C SER A 141 26.19 -4.81 -23.89
N THR A 142 27.03 -5.50 -23.12
CA THR A 142 27.19 -6.97 -23.14
C THR A 142 26.80 -7.56 -21.79
N PHE A 143 26.55 -8.88 -21.74
CA PHE A 143 26.20 -9.57 -20.49
C PHE A 143 27.28 -9.44 -19.39
N THR A 144 28.54 -9.25 -19.79
CA THR A 144 29.69 -9.12 -18.87
C THR A 144 29.92 -7.70 -18.38
N ASP A 145 29.20 -6.71 -18.92
CA ASP A 145 29.35 -5.32 -18.49
C ASP A 145 28.86 -5.16 -17.05
N ILE A 146 29.61 -4.37 -16.28
CA ILE A 146 29.32 -4.09 -14.87
C ILE A 146 28.32 -2.93 -14.78
N VAL A 147 27.28 -3.09 -13.95
CA VAL A 147 26.13 -2.16 -13.88
C VAL A 147 26.49 -0.81 -13.24
N TYR A 148 27.41 -0.80 -12.28
CA TYR A 148 28.01 0.37 -11.61
C TYR A 148 29.36 -0.05 -11.02
N PRO A 149 30.31 0.86 -10.71
CA PRO A 149 31.62 0.49 -10.17
C PRO A 149 31.51 -0.47 -8.98
N ASP A 150 32.24 -1.59 -9.01
CA ASP A 150 32.19 -2.68 -8.02
C ASP A 150 30.83 -3.42 -7.89
N GLY A 151 29.91 -3.18 -8.84
CA GLY A 151 28.60 -3.82 -8.90
C GLY A 151 28.58 -5.15 -9.67
N PRO A 152 27.41 -5.80 -9.76
CA PRO A 152 27.24 -7.03 -10.51
C PRO A 152 27.38 -6.80 -12.01
N SER A 153 27.69 -7.87 -12.75
CA SER A 153 27.51 -7.89 -14.19
C SER A 153 26.02 -7.82 -14.56
N ILE A 154 25.69 -7.44 -15.79
CA ILE A 154 24.30 -7.47 -16.28
C ILE A 154 23.69 -8.87 -16.17
N ALA A 155 24.47 -9.92 -16.43
CA ALA A 155 24.02 -11.31 -16.26
C ALA A 155 23.69 -11.63 -14.80
N ASP A 156 24.57 -11.28 -13.86
CA ASP A 156 24.37 -11.57 -12.42
C ASP A 156 23.20 -10.78 -11.84
N LEU A 157 23.05 -9.51 -12.27
CA LEU A 157 21.89 -8.70 -11.92
C LEU A 157 20.60 -9.35 -12.41
N TYR A 158 20.56 -9.83 -13.65
CA TYR A 158 19.38 -10.52 -14.18
C TYR A 158 19.02 -11.77 -13.38
N VAL A 159 20.00 -12.60 -13.03
CA VAL A 159 19.78 -13.80 -12.20
C VAL A 159 19.13 -13.40 -10.87
N SER A 160 19.63 -12.34 -10.23
CA SER A 160 19.08 -11.81 -8.98
C SER A 160 17.64 -11.31 -9.17
N LEU A 161 17.37 -10.53 -10.22
CA LEU A 161 16.03 -10.05 -10.53
C LEU A 161 15.05 -11.19 -10.81
N ALA A 162 15.47 -12.23 -11.53
CA ALA A 162 14.62 -13.39 -11.80
C ALA A 162 14.27 -14.16 -10.52
N GLN A 163 15.22 -14.31 -9.60
CA GLN A 163 14.99 -14.91 -8.29
C GLN A 163 14.01 -14.09 -7.44
N TYR A 164 14.23 -12.78 -7.35
CA TYR A 164 13.32 -11.86 -6.66
C TYR A 164 11.92 -11.90 -7.27
N TRP A 165 11.82 -11.98 -8.60
CA TRP A 165 10.53 -12.00 -9.30
C TRP A 165 9.77 -13.29 -8.95
N GLY A 166 10.46 -14.43 -8.96
CA GLY A 166 9.90 -15.71 -8.57
C GLY A 166 9.43 -15.71 -7.11
N ALA A 167 10.20 -15.12 -6.19
CA ALA A 167 9.82 -15.02 -4.78
C ALA A 167 8.57 -14.13 -4.58
N LEU A 168 8.54 -12.94 -5.18
CA LEU A 168 7.43 -11.98 -5.04
C LEU A 168 6.15 -12.46 -5.73
N ASN A 169 6.26 -13.28 -6.79
CA ASN A 169 5.12 -13.86 -7.50
C ASN A 169 4.79 -15.30 -7.05
N HIS A 170 5.35 -15.75 -5.93
CA HIS A 170 4.98 -17.05 -5.39
C HIS A 170 3.56 -16.97 -4.77
N ASN A 171 2.67 -17.91 -5.09
CA ASN A 171 1.27 -17.82 -4.64
C ASN A 171 1.12 -17.71 -3.11
N GLY A 172 1.89 -18.50 -2.36
CA GLY A 172 1.91 -18.43 -0.89
C GLY A 172 2.51 -17.14 -0.32
N PHE A 173 3.27 -16.37 -1.11
CA PHE A 173 3.81 -15.07 -0.74
C PHE A 173 2.77 -13.96 -0.98
N VAL A 174 2.08 -14.02 -2.11
CA VAL A 174 1.06 -13.02 -2.50
C VAL A 174 -0.21 -13.16 -1.65
N LYS A 175 -0.62 -14.40 -1.33
CA LYS A 175 -1.88 -14.68 -0.61
C LYS A 175 -2.02 -13.93 0.72
N PRO A 176 -1.01 -13.92 1.62
CA PRO A 176 -1.11 -13.19 2.88
C PRO A 176 -1.22 -11.67 2.70
N ILE A 177 -0.54 -11.10 1.69
CA ILE A 177 -0.64 -9.67 1.38
C ILE A 177 -2.06 -9.35 0.88
N ASP A 178 -2.58 -10.13 -0.07
CA ASP A 178 -3.95 -9.98 -0.59
C ASP A 178 -4.99 -10.02 0.55
N CYS A 179 -4.89 -11.03 1.42
CA CYS A 179 -5.77 -11.17 2.57
C CYS A 179 -5.64 -10.01 3.56
N ALA A 180 -4.43 -9.49 3.79
CA ALA A 180 -4.19 -8.37 4.69
C ALA A 180 -4.79 -7.07 4.14
N VAL A 181 -4.58 -6.77 2.86
CA VAL A 181 -5.15 -5.59 2.20
C VAL A 181 -6.68 -5.65 2.21
N ARG A 182 -7.26 -6.82 1.90
CA ARG A 182 -8.71 -7.02 1.93
C ARG A 182 -9.27 -6.82 3.34
N ARG A 183 -8.62 -7.37 4.37
CA ARG A 183 -8.98 -7.14 5.77
C ARG A 183 -8.87 -5.68 6.18
N SER A 184 -7.81 -4.99 5.78
CA SER A 184 -7.63 -3.57 6.07
C SER A 184 -8.76 -2.72 5.50
N ARG A 185 -9.22 -3.02 4.27
CA ARG A 185 -10.41 -2.38 3.68
C ARG A 185 -11.68 -2.63 4.50
N VAL A 186 -11.87 -3.85 4.98
CA VAL A 186 -13.01 -4.21 5.85
C VAL A 186 -12.95 -3.46 7.18
N GLU A 187 -11.79 -3.43 7.84
CA GLU A 187 -11.60 -2.70 9.10
C GLU A 187 -11.84 -1.20 8.93
N TYR A 188 -11.42 -0.65 7.78
CA TYR A 188 -11.69 0.74 7.42
C TYR A 188 -13.19 0.97 7.21
N LEU A 189 -13.87 0.15 6.39
CA LEU A 189 -15.32 0.26 6.13
C LEU A 189 -16.13 0.14 7.42
N HIS A 190 -15.74 -0.79 8.30
CA HIS A 190 -16.35 -0.92 9.62
C HIS A 190 -16.23 0.40 10.41
N SER A 191 -15.01 0.94 10.49
CA SER A 191 -14.76 2.18 11.23
C SER A 191 -15.57 3.34 10.66
N GLU A 192 -15.78 3.38 9.34
CA GLU A 192 -16.62 4.37 8.69
C GLU A 192 -18.10 4.22 9.05
N ILE A 193 -18.64 3.00 9.04
CA ILE A 193 -20.03 2.73 9.45
C ILE A 193 -20.25 3.21 10.89
N ILE A 194 -19.30 2.93 11.79
CA ILE A 194 -19.37 3.40 13.18
C ILE A 194 -19.32 4.93 13.26
N ALA A 195 -18.47 5.58 12.48
CA ALA A 195 -18.40 7.04 12.43
C ALA A 195 -19.71 7.67 11.92
N GLN A 196 -20.35 7.06 10.91
CA GLN A 196 -21.64 7.51 10.39
C GLN A 196 -22.76 7.40 11.43
N VAL A 197 -22.76 6.32 12.24
CA VAL A 197 -23.70 6.21 13.38
C VAL A 197 -23.44 7.31 14.41
N GLN A 198 -22.19 7.59 14.75
CA GLN A 198 -21.84 8.61 15.73
C GLN A 198 -22.18 10.04 15.30
N ASN A 199 -22.26 10.28 13.99
CA ASN A 199 -22.65 11.56 13.41
C ASN A 199 -24.16 11.66 13.12
N ASP A 200 -24.94 10.66 13.51
CA ASP A 200 -26.37 10.51 13.18
C ASP A 200 -26.67 10.51 11.67
N ASP A 201 -25.70 10.13 10.83
CA ASP A 201 -25.85 10.03 9.37
C ASP A 201 -26.68 8.80 8.97
N ILE A 202 -26.61 7.73 9.78
CA ILE A 202 -27.35 6.46 9.59
C ILE A 202 -27.88 5.97 10.94
N THR A 203 -28.95 5.16 10.91
CA THR A 203 -29.48 4.57 12.15
C THR A 203 -28.65 3.37 12.60
N HIS A 204 -28.76 3.00 13.88
CA HIS A 204 -28.17 1.77 14.41
C HIS A 204 -28.63 0.50 13.68
N SER A 205 -29.88 0.48 13.21
CA SER A 205 -30.43 -0.66 12.45
C SER A 205 -29.73 -0.78 11.10
N ASP A 206 -29.59 0.33 10.37
CA ASP A 206 -28.91 0.37 9.08
C ASP A 206 -27.44 -0.05 9.23
N ALA A 207 -26.78 0.45 10.27
CA ALA A 207 -25.40 0.07 10.56
C ALA A 207 -25.25 -1.43 10.83
N GLN A 208 -26.19 -2.06 11.54
CA GLN A 208 -26.15 -3.50 11.79
C GLN A 208 -26.34 -4.30 10.50
N GLU A 209 -27.20 -3.86 9.58
CA GLU A 209 -27.37 -4.47 8.26
C GLU A 209 -26.09 -4.36 7.44
N LEU A 210 -25.52 -3.16 7.32
CA LEU A 210 -24.26 -2.93 6.61
C LEU A 210 -23.10 -3.74 7.19
N LEU A 211 -23.02 -3.88 8.52
CA LEU A 211 -22.00 -4.70 9.16
C LEU A 211 -22.23 -6.20 8.90
N ASN A 212 -23.48 -6.66 8.90
CA ASN A 212 -23.78 -8.06 8.55
C ASN A 212 -23.33 -8.37 7.13
N ASP A 213 -23.64 -7.49 6.17
CA ASP A 213 -23.22 -7.63 4.78
C ASP A 213 -21.70 -7.60 4.65
N LEU A 214 -21.03 -6.65 5.32
CA LEU A 214 -19.57 -6.51 5.29
C LEU A 214 -18.82 -7.77 5.76
N TYR A 215 -19.41 -8.52 6.70
CA TYR A 215 -18.83 -9.75 7.25
C TYR A 215 -19.43 -11.03 6.66
N ASP A 216 -20.38 -10.95 5.73
CA ASP A 216 -20.87 -12.11 5.01
C ASP A 216 -19.72 -12.74 4.20
N PRO A 217 -19.49 -14.07 4.28
CA PRO A 217 -18.38 -14.71 3.57
C PRO A 217 -18.42 -14.53 2.04
N ASN A 218 -19.60 -14.37 1.43
CA ASN A 218 -19.72 -14.17 -0.02
C ASN A 218 -19.40 -12.72 -0.38
N GLU A 219 -19.88 -11.76 0.40
CA GLU A 219 -19.56 -10.35 0.18
C GLU A 219 -18.11 -10.02 0.51
N TYR A 220 -17.56 -10.60 1.59
CA TYR A 220 -16.15 -10.48 1.92
C TYR A 220 -15.25 -10.95 0.76
N ARG A 221 -15.66 -12.00 0.03
CA ARG A 221 -14.98 -12.49 -1.18
C ARG A 221 -15.08 -11.54 -2.38
N ASN A 222 -16.01 -10.59 -2.37
CA ASN A 222 -16.13 -9.57 -3.41
C ASN A 222 -15.31 -8.30 -3.10
N ILE A 223 -14.93 -8.08 -1.82
CA ILE A 223 -14.08 -6.95 -1.45
C ILE A 223 -12.74 -7.05 -2.15
N GLN A 224 -12.36 -6.01 -2.88
CA GLN A 224 -11.11 -6.02 -3.64
C GLN A 224 -9.90 -6.24 -2.71
N GLY A 225 -9.02 -7.17 -3.08
CA GLY A 225 -7.71 -7.39 -2.46
C GLY A 225 -6.60 -6.67 -3.24
N LEU A 226 -5.46 -7.29 -3.47
CA LEU A 226 -4.44 -6.70 -4.33
C LEU A 226 -4.99 -6.43 -5.74
N ALA A 227 -4.52 -5.35 -6.36
CA ALA A 227 -4.64 -5.14 -7.78
C ALA A 227 -3.77 -6.18 -8.49
N TRP A 228 -4.38 -6.99 -9.36
CA TRP A 228 -3.71 -8.03 -10.12
C TRP A 228 -2.90 -7.44 -11.29
N ILE A 229 -1.81 -6.74 -10.95
CA ILE A 229 -0.97 -5.98 -11.87
C ILE A 229 0.03 -6.83 -12.67
N GLY A 230 -0.07 -8.16 -12.62
CA GLY A 230 0.91 -9.08 -13.21
C GLY A 230 1.11 -8.92 -14.73
N GLY A 231 0.12 -8.37 -15.43
CA GLY A 231 0.18 -8.04 -16.85
C GLY A 231 0.35 -6.56 -17.17
N TRP A 232 0.49 -5.69 -16.16
CA TRP A 232 0.61 -4.25 -16.39
C TRP A 232 2.03 -3.89 -16.80
N ALA A 233 2.14 -2.90 -17.69
CA ALA A 233 3.43 -2.28 -17.97
C ALA A 233 3.88 -1.42 -16.76
N PRO A 234 5.19 -1.23 -16.54
CA PRO A 234 5.69 -0.39 -15.44
C PRO A 234 5.09 1.01 -15.41
N SER A 235 4.86 1.62 -16.58
CA SER A 235 4.24 2.94 -16.71
C SER A 235 2.77 2.96 -16.25
N MET A 236 2.03 1.87 -16.41
CA MET A 236 0.65 1.77 -15.92
C MET A 236 0.62 1.70 -14.40
N VAL A 237 1.53 0.91 -13.79
CA VAL A 237 1.66 0.84 -12.33
C VAL A 237 2.07 2.21 -11.77
N ALA A 238 3.02 2.89 -12.41
CA ALA A 238 3.42 4.24 -12.05
C ALA A 238 2.26 5.23 -12.13
N ALA A 239 1.50 5.23 -13.23
CA ALA A 239 0.33 6.11 -13.39
C ALA A 239 -0.76 5.83 -12.34
N TRP A 240 -0.98 4.56 -11.99
CA TRP A 240 -1.93 4.17 -10.95
C TRP A 240 -1.48 4.65 -9.56
N LEU A 241 -0.19 4.50 -9.23
CA LEU A 241 0.37 5.03 -7.98
C LEU A 241 0.32 6.56 -7.94
N GLU A 242 0.64 7.23 -9.05
CA GLU A 242 0.52 8.69 -9.17
C GLU A 242 -0.91 9.15 -8.89
N GLU A 243 -1.93 8.51 -9.45
CA GLU A 243 -3.32 8.89 -9.16
C GLU A 243 -3.70 8.60 -7.69
N LYS A 244 -3.28 7.46 -7.13
CA LYS A 244 -3.55 7.10 -5.72
C LYS A 244 -2.94 8.13 -4.75
N TYR A 245 -1.76 8.67 -5.07
CA TYR A 245 -1.02 9.60 -4.22
C TYR A 245 -1.22 11.08 -4.59
N ARG A 246 -1.90 11.38 -5.71
CA ARG A 246 -1.99 12.73 -6.29
C ARG A 246 -2.40 13.80 -5.29
N ILE A 247 -3.48 13.55 -4.54
CA ILE A 247 -4.01 14.54 -3.60
C ILE A 247 -3.15 14.62 -2.34
N VAL A 248 -2.71 13.47 -1.81
CA VAL A 248 -1.87 13.39 -0.61
C VAL A 248 -0.55 14.12 -0.80
N LEU A 249 0.20 13.80 -1.85
CA LEU A 249 1.51 14.40 -2.10
C LEU A 249 1.39 15.88 -2.48
N LYS A 250 0.31 16.28 -3.15
CA LYS A 250 0.03 17.70 -3.42
C LYS A 250 -0.16 18.49 -2.12
N ILE A 251 -0.97 17.99 -1.19
CA ILE A 251 -1.22 18.65 0.11
C ILE A 251 0.06 18.71 0.94
N GLU A 252 0.83 17.62 0.98
CA GLU A 252 2.14 17.60 1.66
C GLU A 252 3.12 18.62 1.08
N LYS A 253 3.15 18.76 -0.26
CA LYS A 253 3.98 19.76 -0.94
C LYS A 253 3.56 21.18 -0.57
N GLU A 254 2.27 21.47 -0.60
CA GLU A 254 1.72 22.79 -0.22
C GLU A 254 2.04 23.12 1.25
N ASP A 255 1.91 22.15 2.16
CA ASP A 255 2.25 22.31 3.58
C ASP A 255 3.76 22.56 3.78
N ALA A 256 4.61 21.79 3.13
CA ALA A 256 6.07 21.97 3.19
C ALA A 256 6.51 23.35 2.64
N GLU A 257 5.91 23.79 1.52
CA GLU A 257 6.15 25.12 0.97
C GLU A 257 5.68 26.23 1.91
N SER A 258 4.50 26.06 2.53
CA SER A 258 3.95 26.99 3.51
C SER A 258 4.87 27.13 4.72
N LYS A 259 5.32 26.01 5.30
CA LYS A 259 6.29 25.97 6.41
C LYS A 259 7.60 26.66 6.04
N SER A 260 8.15 26.36 4.86
CA SER A 260 9.38 26.99 4.36
C SER A 260 9.24 28.52 4.22
N ARG A 261 8.07 29.02 3.76
CA ARG A 261 7.80 30.46 3.69
C ARG A 261 7.74 31.10 5.08
N MET A 262 7.11 30.43 6.05
CA MET A 262 7.02 30.91 7.43
C MET A 262 8.38 30.95 8.13
N ASP A 263 9.21 29.92 7.93
CA ASP A 263 10.57 29.88 8.48
C ASP A 263 11.46 30.98 7.90
N ARG A 264 11.37 31.24 6.58
CA ARG A 264 12.07 32.37 5.95
C ARG A 264 11.63 33.72 6.50
N LYS A 265 10.32 33.90 6.76
CA LYS A 265 9.80 35.13 7.41
C LYS A 265 10.35 35.26 8.83
N ARG A 266 10.34 34.18 9.62
CA ARG A 266 10.88 34.17 10.99
C ARG A 266 12.37 34.47 11.02
N ALA A 267 13.17 33.86 10.15
CA ALA A 267 14.60 34.13 10.04
C ALA A 267 14.90 35.60 9.71
N ARG A 268 14.13 36.23 8.81
CA ARG A 268 14.26 37.66 8.48
C ARG A 268 13.92 38.57 9.66
N MET A 269 12.91 38.24 10.45
CA MET A 269 12.56 39.02 11.66
C MET A 269 13.67 38.93 12.72
N VAL A 270 14.25 37.74 12.92
CA VAL A 270 15.37 37.53 13.84
C VAL A 270 16.62 38.29 13.40
N GLN A 271 16.92 38.35 12.09
CA GLN A 271 18.05 39.11 11.57
C GLN A 271 17.89 40.63 11.74
N LYS A 272 16.68 41.18 11.52
CA LYS A 272 16.41 42.61 11.71
C LYS A 272 16.55 43.06 13.18
N GLY A 273 16.25 42.20 14.14
CA GLY A 273 16.41 42.50 15.58
C GLY A 273 17.87 42.50 16.07
N LYS A 274 18.79 41.88 15.32
CA LYS A 274 20.22 41.80 15.68
C LYS A 274 21.10 42.82 14.95
N GLN A 275 20.55 43.60 14.03
CA GLN A 275 21.30 44.69 13.40
C GLN A 275 21.49 45.78 14.47
N PRO A 276 22.72 45.96 15.02
CA PRO A 276 22.93 46.89 16.10
C PRO A 276 22.57 48.28 15.59
N GLN A 277 21.83 49.01 16.41
CA GLN A 277 21.46 50.40 16.23
C GLN A 277 22.71 51.32 16.31
N ARG A 278 23.78 51.00 15.57
CA ARG A 278 25.07 51.70 15.64
C ARG A 278 25.10 53.01 14.85
N ASP A 279 24.10 53.27 14.01
CA ASP A 279 24.09 54.46 13.15
C ASP A 279 23.04 55.53 13.51
N SER A 280 22.21 55.36 14.55
CA SER A 280 21.21 56.39 14.93
C SER A 280 21.70 57.43 15.95
N LEU A 281 22.98 57.42 16.35
CA LEU A 281 23.54 58.36 17.34
C LEU A 281 24.27 59.58 16.75
N LYS A 282 24.22 59.81 15.42
CA LYS A 282 24.88 60.97 14.78
C LYS A 282 23.97 61.81 13.89
N SER A 283 22.74 62.14 14.30
CA SER A 283 22.06 63.35 13.80
C SER A 283 20.79 63.61 14.59
N LYS A 284 20.84 64.53 15.56
CA LYS A 284 19.74 65.41 15.99
C LYS A 284 20.25 66.36 17.07
N LYS A 285 20.98 67.38 16.60
CA LYS A 285 21.09 68.67 17.28
C LYS A 285 20.03 69.58 16.65
N ALA A 286 19.29 70.31 17.50
CA ALA A 286 18.22 71.27 17.20
C ALA A 286 16.89 70.61 16.75
N THR A 287 15.71 70.91 17.30
CA THR A 287 15.20 72.18 17.85
C THR A 287 14.09 71.90 18.86
N LYS A 288 14.06 72.70 19.92
CA LYS A 288 13.14 72.69 21.08
C LYS A 288 11.98 73.68 20.82
N LYS A 289 10.72 73.27 20.96
CA LYS A 289 9.52 74.12 21.20
C LYS A 289 8.38 73.19 21.68
N ILE A 290 8.02 73.19 22.97
CA ILE A 290 7.02 74.05 23.66
C ILE A 290 5.57 73.60 23.29
N VAL A 291 4.88 72.82 24.17
CA VAL A 291 3.73 73.21 25.06
C VAL A 291 2.40 73.18 24.24
N ASP A 292 1.23 72.64 24.61
CA ASP A 292 0.35 72.56 25.81
C ASP A 292 -0.50 71.27 25.72
N GLU A 293 -0.87 70.53 26.77
CA GLU A 293 -1.93 70.78 27.78
C GLU A 293 -3.37 70.90 27.21
N THR A 294 -4.20 69.85 27.36
CA THR A 294 -5.64 69.99 27.63
C THR A 294 -6.23 68.72 28.27
N GLN A 295 -6.73 68.87 29.50
CA GLN A 295 -7.65 67.96 30.21
C GLN A 295 -9.11 68.19 29.77
N MET A 296 -10.03 67.30 30.15
CA MET A 296 -11.40 67.50 30.69
C MET A 296 -12.11 66.11 30.74
N ALA A 297 -12.45 65.54 31.91
CA ALA A 297 -13.77 65.59 32.60
C ALA A 297 -14.94 65.13 31.71
N GLY A 298 -15.91 64.26 32.04
CA GLY A 298 -16.41 63.55 33.23
C GLY A 298 -17.86 63.11 32.89
N GLY A 299 -18.45 62.08 33.53
CA GLY A 299 -19.89 61.76 33.32
C GLY A 299 -20.43 60.38 33.75
N GLU A 300 -20.95 60.34 34.98
CA GLU A 300 -22.16 59.67 35.54
C GLU A 300 -22.63 58.21 35.25
N VAL A 301 -22.67 57.48 36.38
CA VAL A 301 -23.59 56.48 36.95
C VAL A 301 -24.97 56.22 36.28
N LYS A 302 -25.30 54.93 36.10
CA LYS A 302 -26.67 54.40 36.30
C LYS A 302 -26.64 52.96 36.85
N LYS A 303 -27.36 52.75 37.94
CA LYS A 303 -27.49 51.51 38.73
C LYS A 303 -28.89 50.93 38.47
N ILE A 304 -28.98 49.69 37.97
CA ILE A 304 -30.25 48.94 37.87
C ILE A 304 -29.96 47.44 38.16
N ILE A 305 -30.69 46.92 39.14
CA ILE A 305 -30.97 45.53 39.55
C ILE A 305 -32.46 45.58 39.98
N PRO A 306 -33.35 44.57 39.89
CA PRO A 306 -33.15 43.11 39.75
C PRO A 306 -34.13 42.39 38.77
N VAL A 307 -34.04 41.05 38.79
CA VAL A 307 -35.12 40.03 38.69
C VAL A 307 -34.86 39.08 37.52
N ASP A 308 -34.23 37.93 37.80
CA ASP A 308 -34.38 36.66 37.05
C ASP A 308 -33.55 35.52 37.70
N GLU A 309 -33.71 35.30 39.01
CA GLU A 309 -32.91 34.30 39.76
C GLU A 309 -33.74 33.10 40.26
N GLN A 310 -34.96 32.89 39.74
CA GLN A 310 -35.82 31.76 40.12
C GLN A 310 -36.23 30.81 38.98
N GLN A 311 -35.83 31.06 37.74
CA GLN A 311 -36.04 30.11 36.61
C GLN A 311 -34.80 29.25 36.27
N GLN A 312 -33.63 29.55 36.85
CA GLN A 312 -32.39 28.87 36.49
C GLN A 312 -32.12 27.58 37.28
N GLU A 313 -32.79 27.36 38.42
CA GLU A 313 -32.66 26.11 39.20
C GLU A 313 -33.50 24.94 38.66
N GLN A 314 -34.58 25.20 37.89
CA GLN A 314 -35.36 24.10 37.28
C GLN A 314 -34.75 23.55 35.97
N ILE A 315 -33.81 24.28 35.34
CA ILE A 315 -33.10 23.80 34.13
C ILE A 315 -31.89 22.94 34.51
N MET A 316 -31.24 23.21 35.65
CA MET A 316 -30.08 22.42 36.08
C MET A 316 -30.42 21.03 36.64
N ALA A 317 -31.60 20.86 37.25
CA ALA A 317 -32.04 19.54 37.74
C ALA A 317 -32.47 18.56 36.62
N GLY A 318 -32.87 19.08 35.45
CA GLY A 318 -33.22 18.26 34.28
C GLY A 318 -32.01 17.80 33.45
N GLN A 319 -30.89 18.53 33.50
CA GLN A 319 -29.66 18.21 32.76
C GLN A 319 -28.78 17.16 33.45
N GLN A 320 -28.90 16.98 34.78
CA GLN A 320 -28.14 15.95 35.49
C GLN A 320 -28.63 14.53 35.22
N ASN A 321 -29.95 14.32 35.08
CA ASN A 321 -30.48 12.98 34.78
C ASN A 321 -30.20 12.52 33.33
N GLN A 322 -30.03 13.44 32.37
CA GLN A 322 -29.68 13.08 30.99
C GLN A 322 -28.18 12.75 30.84
N GLN A 323 -27.31 13.38 31.63
CA GLN A 323 -25.88 13.06 31.59
C GLN A 323 -25.56 11.69 32.18
N ASP A 324 -26.31 11.25 33.20
CA ASP A 324 -26.11 9.92 33.80
C ASP A 324 -26.56 8.80 32.83
N ASP A 325 -27.67 8.98 32.11
CA ASP A 325 -28.15 8.01 31.10
C ASP A 325 -27.18 7.87 29.90
N ASP A 326 -26.61 8.99 29.42
CA ASP A 326 -25.63 8.98 28.33
C ASP A 326 -24.31 8.33 28.76
N GLN A 327 -23.91 8.52 30.02
CA GLN A 327 -22.69 7.92 30.57
C GLN A 327 -22.82 6.41 30.74
N ASP A 328 -24.00 5.93 31.18
CA ASP A 328 -24.30 4.51 31.30
C ASP A 328 -24.39 3.82 29.93
N GLN A 329 -24.98 4.46 28.91
CA GLN A 329 -24.95 3.94 27.54
C GLN A 329 -23.54 3.82 26.98
N LEU A 330 -22.68 4.81 27.24
CA LEU A 330 -21.30 4.82 26.74
C LEU A 330 -20.45 3.73 27.42
N LEU A 331 -20.67 3.49 28.72
CA LEU A 331 -20.08 2.38 29.47
C LEU A 331 -20.56 1.03 28.94
N GLN A 332 -21.86 0.89 28.68
CA GLN A 332 -22.44 -0.35 28.15
C GLN A 332 -21.91 -0.66 26.74
N TYR A 333 -21.79 0.36 25.89
CA TYR A 333 -21.20 0.25 24.56
C TYR A 333 -19.71 -0.13 24.62
N ALA A 334 -18.93 0.50 25.50
CA ALA A 334 -17.52 0.16 25.69
C ALA A 334 -17.33 -1.29 26.15
N LEU A 335 -18.22 -1.78 27.02
CA LEU A 335 -18.19 -3.15 27.53
C LEU A 335 -18.58 -4.15 26.43
N GLU A 336 -19.61 -3.84 25.63
CA GLU A 336 -19.99 -4.65 24.47
C GLU A 336 -18.85 -4.71 23.42
N TRP A 337 -18.16 -3.58 23.19
CA TRP A 337 -17.00 -3.53 22.31
C TRP A 337 -15.85 -4.40 22.80
N GLN A 338 -15.55 -4.41 24.11
CA GLN A 338 -14.56 -5.31 24.67
C GLN A 338 -14.95 -6.77 24.51
N ILE A 339 -16.23 -7.12 24.71
CA ILE A 339 -16.75 -8.47 24.49
C ILE A 339 -16.59 -8.88 23.01
N LYS A 340 -16.94 -7.99 22.06
CA LYS A 340 -16.79 -8.26 20.62
C LYS A 340 -15.33 -8.45 20.24
N LYS A 341 -14.41 -7.60 20.70
CA LYS A 341 -12.95 -7.77 20.48
C LYS A 341 -12.44 -9.09 21.05
N ARG A 342 -12.90 -9.47 22.24
CA ARG A 342 -12.54 -10.76 22.85
C ARG A 342 -13.03 -11.93 22.00
N ARG A 343 -14.27 -11.90 21.51
CA ARG A 343 -14.81 -12.94 20.60
C ARG A 343 -14.03 -13.01 19.29
N VAL A 344 -13.65 -11.88 18.71
CA VAL A 344 -12.81 -11.85 17.48
C VAL A 344 -11.43 -12.46 17.75
N SER A 345 -10.82 -12.16 18.90
CA SER A 345 -9.55 -12.75 19.31
C SER A 345 -9.65 -14.27 19.51
N GLU A 346 -10.69 -14.73 20.22
CA GLU A 346 -10.99 -16.14 20.47
C GLU A 346 -11.26 -16.89 19.15
N TYR A 347 -12.03 -16.29 18.25
CA TYR A 347 -12.29 -16.87 16.93
C TYR A 347 -11.03 -16.92 16.06
N SER A 348 -10.21 -15.87 16.09
CA SER A 348 -8.91 -15.86 15.41
C SER A 348 -7.94 -16.90 15.98
N GLN A 349 -7.99 -17.15 17.29
CA GLN A 349 -7.22 -18.21 17.93
C GLN A 349 -7.76 -19.60 17.58
N TYR A 350 -9.08 -19.76 17.49
CA TYR A 350 -9.74 -20.97 17.02
C TYR A 350 -9.33 -21.30 15.58
N LEU A 351 -9.41 -20.34 14.64
CA LEU A 351 -8.99 -20.51 13.25
C LEU A 351 -7.50 -20.87 13.14
N ARG A 352 -6.63 -20.24 13.94
CA ARG A 352 -5.21 -20.61 14.01
C ARG A 352 -4.99 -22.03 14.55
N SER A 353 -5.80 -22.46 15.53
CA SER A 353 -5.72 -23.82 16.09
C SER A 353 -6.21 -24.88 15.09
N MET A 354 -7.26 -24.56 14.33
CA MET A 354 -7.80 -25.40 13.24
C MET A 354 -6.77 -25.57 12.13
N ALA A 355 -6.21 -24.46 11.64
CA ALA A 355 -5.16 -24.49 10.62
C ALA A 355 -3.93 -25.30 11.09
N SER A 356 -3.56 -25.19 12.37
CA SER A 356 -2.49 -25.99 12.96
C SER A 356 -2.83 -27.48 13.06
N ARG A 357 -4.10 -27.83 13.28
CA ARG A 357 -4.57 -29.22 13.38
C ARG A 357 -4.60 -29.88 12.00
N ASP A 358 -5.07 -29.17 10.99
CA ASP A 358 -5.06 -29.65 9.59
C ASP A 358 -3.63 -29.85 9.09
N ALA A 359 -2.72 -28.94 9.43
CA ALA A 359 -1.29 -29.11 9.14
C ALA A 359 -0.71 -30.38 9.78
N ARG A 360 -1.09 -30.72 11.03
CA ARG A 360 -0.64 -31.95 11.69
C ARG A 360 -1.22 -33.22 11.05
N TYR A 361 -2.48 -33.20 10.61
CA TYR A 361 -3.08 -34.33 9.88
C TYR A 361 -2.38 -34.59 8.55
N LEU A 362 -1.95 -33.53 7.85
CA LEU A 362 -1.20 -33.64 6.59
C LEU A 362 0.21 -34.24 6.80
N VAL A 363 0.87 -33.89 7.91
CA VAL A 363 2.18 -34.47 8.28
C VAL A 363 2.05 -35.92 8.75
N GLN A 364 0.95 -36.28 9.43
CA GLN A 364 0.70 -37.67 9.86
C GLN A 364 0.28 -38.58 8.69
N SER A 365 -0.44 -38.07 7.70
CA SER A 365 -0.84 -38.86 6.52
C SER A 365 0.34 -39.14 5.56
N THR A 366 1.32 -38.24 5.51
CA THR A 366 2.55 -38.42 4.72
C THR A 366 3.55 -39.37 5.38
N THR A 367 3.59 -39.42 6.71
CA THR A 367 4.46 -40.36 7.45
C THR A 367 3.88 -41.78 7.48
N SER A 368 2.56 -41.94 7.56
CA SER A 368 1.91 -43.28 7.56
C SER A 368 1.95 -43.99 6.19
N ASN A 369 2.09 -43.25 5.09
CA ASN A 369 2.19 -43.84 3.75
C ASN A 369 3.60 -44.31 3.35
N ASN A 370 4.66 -43.90 4.07
CA ASN A 370 6.02 -44.32 3.76
C ASN A 370 6.41 -45.68 4.38
N ASP A 371 5.63 -46.20 5.33
CA ASP A 371 5.93 -47.47 6.00
C ASP A 371 5.39 -48.72 5.27
N LYS A 372 4.73 -48.57 4.11
CA LYS A 372 4.20 -49.71 3.33
C LYS A 372 4.94 -50.05 2.03
N ARG A 373 6.13 -49.46 1.77
CA ARG A 373 6.83 -49.64 0.49
C ARG A 373 8.27 -50.17 0.56
N MET A 374 8.63 -50.89 1.62
CA MET A 374 9.86 -51.69 1.68
C MET A 374 9.51 -53.17 1.83
N GLY A 375 9.23 -53.82 0.71
CA GLY A 375 9.00 -55.26 0.69
C GLY A 375 9.06 -55.85 -0.71
N SER A 376 10.12 -56.61 -0.97
CA SER A 376 10.32 -57.54 -2.10
C SER A 376 10.99 -56.98 -3.36
N ALA A 377 12.31 -57.07 -3.36
CA ALA A 377 13.12 -57.19 -4.56
C ALA A 377 12.98 -58.61 -5.15
N GLY A 378 12.68 -58.70 -6.45
CA GLY A 378 12.70 -59.94 -7.24
C GLY A 378 13.31 -59.68 -8.62
N PRO A 379 14.07 -60.62 -9.21
CA PRO A 379 15.01 -60.32 -10.28
C PRO A 379 14.44 -60.46 -11.71
N VAL A 380 15.03 -59.65 -12.58
CA VAL A 380 15.14 -59.67 -14.06
C VAL A 380 14.76 -60.99 -14.76
N GLN A 381 13.92 -60.89 -15.80
CA GLN A 381 13.95 -61.79 -16.96
C GLN A 381 13.81 -61.04 -18.29
N HIS A 382 14.76 -61.32 -19.18
CA HIS A 382 14.73 -60.98 -20.60
C HIS A 382 13.68 -61.83 -21.34
N GLY A 383 12.93 -61.21 -22.25
CA GLY A 383 12.02 -61.89 -23.16
C GLY A 383 12.04 -61.24 -24.55
N ARG A 384 12.69 -61.94 -25.48
CA ARG A 384 12.86 -61.65 -26.90
C ARG A 384 11.61 -62.07 -27.69
N SER A 385 11.29 -61.37 -28.78
CA SER A 385 10.91 -61.92 -30.11
C SER A 385 9.65 -61.33 -30.79
N ASN A 386 9.93 -60.78 -31.98
CA ASN A 386 9.29 -60.97 -33.29
C ASN A 386 7.91 -60.37 -33.64
N ASP A 387 8.00 -59.46 -34.63
CA ASP A 387 7.36 -59.46 -35.96
C ASP A 387 5.87 -59.81 -36.10
N LYS A 388 5.12 -58.86 -36.68
CA LYS A 388 4.39 -59.10 -37.95
C LYS A 388 3.93 -57.80 -38.64
N ARG A 389 4.28 -57.73 -39.92
CA ARG A 389 3.82 -56.83 -40.99
C ARG A 389 2.31 -56.93 -41.27
N MET A 390 1.77 -55.85 -41.89
CA MET A 390 0.95 -55.76 -43.13
C MET A 390 0.05 -54.51 -42.99
N GLY A 391 0.21 -53.43 -43.77
CA GLY A 391 -0.32 -53.20 -45.14
C GLY A 391 -1.08 -51.85 -45.09
N SER A 392 -0.74 -50.82 -45.88
CA SER A 392 -1.06 -50.57 -47.30
C SER A 392 -2.29 -49.64 -47.49
N ALA A 393 -2.06 -48.52 -48.20
CA ALA A 393 -3.00 -47.66 -48.94
C ALA A 393 -4.09 -46.92 -48.13
N GLY A 394 -4.53 -45.69 -48.39
CA GLY A 394 -4.44 -44.74 -49.50
C GLY A 394 -5.48 -43.62 -49.23
N PRO A 395 -5.56 -42.56 -50.05
CA PRO A 395 -5.97 -41.20 -49.62
C PRO A 395 -7.44 -40.85 -49.91
N VAL A 396 -7.97 -39.81 -49.25
CA VAL A 396 -9.22 -39.13 -49.66
C VAL A 396 -9.07 -37.60 -49.52
N GLN A 397 -9.22 -36.92 -50.65
CA GLN A 397 -9.52 -35.49 -50.79
C GLN A 397 -11.03 -35.26 -50.65
N HIS A 398 -11.42 -34.15 -50.01
CA HIS A 398 -12.57 -33.25 -50.29
C HIS A 398 -12.43 -32.11 -49.27
N GLY A 399 -12.47 -30.81 -49.57
CA GLY A 399 -13.18 -30.09 -50.62
C GLY A 399 -14.31 -29.28 -49.95
N ARG A 400 -14.10 -27.96 -49.76
CA ARG A 400 -15.09 -26.85 -49.64
C ARG A 400 -14.33 -25.60 -49.16
N SER A 401 -14.07 -24.59 -49.99
CA SER A 401 -15.00 -23.57 -50.53
C SER A 401 -15.78 -22.84 -49.43
N ASN A 402 -15.38 -21.61 -49.15
CA ASN A 402 -16.23 -20.43 -49.35
C ASN A 402 -15.39 -19.15 -49.29
N ASP A 403 -15.17 -18.58 -50.47
CA ASP A 403 -15.03 -17.14 -50.65
C ASP A 403 -16.35 -16.48 -50.24
N MET A 404 -16.27 -15.38 -49.49
CA MET A 404 -17.36 -14.42 -49.43
C MET A 404 -16.76 -13.01 -49.40
N VAL A 405 -16.68 -12.45 -50.61
CA VAL A 405 -16.58 -11.03 -50.90
C VAL A 405 -17.98 -10.43 -50.79
N MET A 406 -18.14 -9.37 -50.00
CA MET A 406 -19.15 -8.32 -50.17
C MET A 406 -18.71 -7.10 -49.35
N THR A 407 -18.11 -6.09 -49.99
CA THR A 407 -18.72 -4.88 -50.59
C THR A 407 -18.82 -3.72 -49.61
N ASP A 408 -18.26 -2.60 -50.05
CA ASP A 408 -18.45 -1.25 -49.56
C ASP A 408 -19.93 -0.90 -49.35
N GLN A 409 -20.22 -0.10 -48.32
CA GLN A 409 -21.23 0.94 -48.40
C GLN A 409 -21.02 2.01 -47.32
N ASP A 410 -20.79 3.22 -47.82
CA ASP A 410 -21.02 4.56 -47.27
C ASP A 410 -21.80 4.65 -45.94
N PHE A 411 -21.18 5.26 -44.92
CA PHE A 411 -21.61 6.50 -44.24
C PHE A 411 -20.51 7.05 -43.33
#